data_AF-A0A536PDQ0-F1
#
_entry.id   AF-A0A536PDQ0-F1
#
_cell.length_a   1.000
_cell.length_b   1.000
_cell.length_c   1.000
_cell.angle_alpha   90.00
_cell.angle_beta   90.00
_cell.angle_gamma   90.00
#
_symmetry.space_group_name_H-M   'P 1'
#
loop_
_entity.id
_entity.type
_entity.pdbx_description
1 polymer ?
#
loop_
_entity_poly.entity_id
_entity_poly.type
_entity_poly.pdbx_seq_one_letter_code
_entity_poly.pdbx_strand_id
1 'polypeptide(L)' 'MPRACAICGKTAAFGYNVSHSKVHTHRRFDANLHPAAAAFPSGTFS' A
#
# COMPACT_ATOMS: atom_id res chain seq x y z
N MET A 1 -2.51 -9.18 -5.02
CA MET A 1 -3.60 -8.18 -5.15
C MET A 1 -3.06 -6.84 -4.70
N PRO A 2 -3.07 -5.76 -5.50
CA PRO A 2 -2.60 -4.46 -5.04
C PRO A 2 -3.58 -3.94 -3.98
N ARG A 3 -3.15 -3.86 -2.72
CA ARG A 3 -3.90 -3.14 -1.70
C ARG A 3 -3.72 -1.64 -1.99
N ALA A 4 -4.74 -1.05 -2.60
CA ALA A 4 -4.85 0.38 -2.82
C ALA A 4 -5.73 0.98 -1.72
N CYS A 5 -5.36 2.17 -1.23
CA CYS A 5 -6.19 2.94 -0.32
C CYS A 5 -7.49 3.37 -1.02
N ALA A 6 -8.66 3.00 -0.49
CA ALA A 6 -9.95 3.38 -1.08
C ALA A 6 -10.21 4.90 -1.05
N ILE A 7 -9.64 5.62 -0.08
CA ILE A 7 -9.83 7.07 0.11
C ILE A 7 -8.82 7.87 -0.72
N CYS A 8 -7.57 7.40 -0.73
CA CYS A 8 -6.41 8.20 -1.12
C CYS A 8 -5.64 7.62 -2.32
N GLY A 9 -6.02 6.45 -2.83
CA GLY A 9 -5.41 5.82 -3.99
C GLY A 9 -3.96 5.34 -3.82
N LYS A 10 -3.35 5.52 -2.64
CA LYS A 10 -1.98 5.07 -2.37
C LYS A 10 -1.84 3.57 -2.60
N THR A 11 -0.86 3.18 -3.42
CA THR A 11 -0.56 1.80 -3.81
C THR A 11 0.85 1.40 -3.39
N ALA A 12 1.16 0.11 -3.51
CA ALA A 12 2.50 -0.39 -3.31
C ALA A 12 3.48 0.18 -4.35
N ALA A 13 4.65 0.64 -3.90
CA ALA A 13 5.74 1.06 -4.77
C ALA A 13 6.67 -0.12 -5.08
N PHE A 14 7.36 -0.08 -6.22
CA PHE A 14 8.34 -1.08 -6.61
C PHE A 14 9.75 -0.49 -6.49
N GLY A 15 10.71 -1.32 -6.07
CA GLY A 15 12.11 -0.93 -6.04
C GLY A 15 13.02 -2.13 -5.81
N TYR A 16 14.21 -1.85 -5.28
CA TYR A 16 15.24 -2.86 -5.06
C TYR A 16 15.68 -2.89 -3.60
N ASN A 17 16.02 -4.08 -3.10
CA ASN A 17 16.92 -4.21 -1.96
C ASN A 17 18.33 -4.15 -2.52
N VAL A 18 19.16 -3.28 -1.94
CA VAL A 18 20.56 -3.12 -2.33
C VAL A 18 21.39 -3.77 -1.23
N SER A 19 22.10 -4.86 -1.56
CA SER A 19 23.01 -5.50 -0.60
C SER A 19 24.26 -4.65 -0.40
N HIS A 20 25.06 -5.00 0.61
CA HIS A 20 26.38 -4.37 0.84
C HIS A 20 27.29 -4.47 -0.39
N SER A 21 27.19 -5.56 -1.15
CA SER A 21 27.88 -5.78 -2.42
C SER A 21 27.18 -5.13 -3.63
N LYS A 22 26.20 -4.26 -3.39
CA LYS A 22 25.41 -3.55 -4.41
C LYS A 22 24.62 -4.46 -5.34
N VAL A 23 24.26 -5.66 -4.86
CA VAL A 23 23.38 -6.57 -5.59
C VAL A 23 21.95 -6.08 -5.45
N HIS A 24 21.30 -5.82 -6.58
CA HIS A 24 19.93 -5.35 -6.65
C HIS A 24 18.97 -6.53 -6.76
N THR A 25 18.18 -6.78 -5.71
CA THR A 25 17.07 -7.75 -5.77
C THR A 25 15.73 -7.02 -5.77
N HIS A 26 14.81 -7.40 -6.64
CA HIS A 26 13.50 -6.75 -6.74
C HIS A 26 12.70 -6.92 -5.44
N ARG A 27 12.10 -5.83 -4.96
CA ARG A 27 11.12 -5.85 -3.88
C ARG A 27 9.93 -4.94 -4.12
N ARG A 28 8.89 -5.20 -3.36
CA ARG A 28 7.70 -4.36 -3.25
C ARG A 28 7.69 -3.65 -1.90
N PHE A 29 7.31 -2.38 -1.90
CA PHE A 29 7.02 -1.59 -0.72
C PHE A 29 5.53 -1.45 -0.60
N ASP A 30 4.90 -2.30 0.20
CA ASP A 30 3.45 -2.25 0.39
C ASP A 30 3.06 -1.03 1.23
N ALA A 31 1.94 -0.40 0.85
CA ALA A 31 1.35 0.66 1.64
C ALA A 31 0.82 0.08 2.96
N ASN A 32 1.06 0.77 4.08
CA ASN A 32 0.57 0.37 5.39
C ASN A 32 -0.95 0.61 5.52
N LEU A 33 -1.74 -0.26 4.91
CA LEU A 33 -3.19 -0.17 4.86
C LEU A 33 -3.80 -1.09 5.91
N HIS A 34 -4.63 -0.52 6.79
CA HIS A 34 -5.38 -1.23 7.79
C HIS A 34 -6.89 -1.14 7.48
N PRO A 35 -7.66 -2.21 7.73
CA PRO A 35 -9.11 -2.16 7.61
C PRO A 35 -9.69 -1.22 8.67
N ALA A 36 -10.60 -0.34 8.27
CA ALA A 36 -11.30 0.57 9.17
C ALA A 36 -12.76 0.71 8.70
N ALA A 37 -13.69 0.66 9.64
CA ALA A 37 -15.09 1.03 9.40
C ALA A 37 -15.20 2.55 9.51
N ALA A 38 -15.16 3.25 8.38
CA ALA A 38 -15.35 4.69 8.35
C ALA A 38 -16.85 5.03 8.28
N ALA A 39 -17.35 5.77 9.27
CA ALA A 39 -18.68 6.34 9.21
C ALA A 39 -18.64 7.60 8.33
N PHE A 40 -19.28 7.55 7.16
CA PHE A 40 -19.49 8.72 6.32
C PHE A 40 -20.75 9.49 6.78
N PRO A 41 -20.78 10.82 6.67
CA PRO A 41 -21.89 11.65 7.15
C PRO A 41 -23.22 11.40 6.41
N SER A 42 -23.21 10.72 5.27
CA SER A 42 -24.37 10.46 4.41
C SER A 42 -24.89 9.01 4.45
N GLY A 43 -24.50 8.20 5.45
CA GLY A 43 -24.90 6.80 5.56
C GLY A 43 -23.88 5.84 4.95
N THR A 44 -23.71 4.70 5.60
CA THR A 44 -22.71 3.65 5.32
C THR A 44 -22.87 3.05 3.93
N PHE A 45 -21.84 3.18 3.10
CA PHE A 45 -21.67 2.34 1.92
C PHE A 45 -20.84 1.10 2.28
N SER A 46 -21.36 -0.06 1.86
CA SER A 46 -20.80 -1.40 2.08
C SER A 46 -19.64 -1.72 1.13
#